data_AF-A0A6G6IPE3-F1
#
_entry.id   AF-A0A6G6IPE3-F1
#
_cell.length_a   1.000
_cell.length_b   1.000
_cell.length_c   1.000
_cell.angle_alpha   90.00
_cell.angle_beta   90.00
_cell.angle_gamma   90.00
#
_symmetry.space_group_name_H-M   'P 1'
#
loop_
_entity.id
_entity.type
_entity.pdbx_description
1 polymer ?
#
loop_
_entity_poly.entity_id
_entity_poly.type
_entity_poly.pdbx_seq_one_letter_code
_entity_poly.pdbx_strand_id
1 'polypeptide(L)'
;MTVRVYTSLDTGAPVLTGTRLVDRVKLILMACLVNGYGSKPAVGWTIGHQHADGFSLGNGEGFINLINSGSSAYIAYIMETVTDGSTALAAGVNRRSGVWSDGSPSGSLQYFYNQGFLGSSNLHWLVVADSKTCILMLGAASSTADLSAGNGVAHYFGNYLNQSGLGSFCSLGGYSSAGGGALINANGMMLRHPFTGVVGQGSDARYAVGSPSYYVTGYASVRAQLVTGRVQGVRAGLVGYGAAVSGSSVASSTVFCGYLRGLVADPVLSFAAPSQVFPALGLSNTWQARVTPFTLPDGKQWVPLYPHVSDLGFFVSLDEADWG
;
A
#
# COMPACT_ATOMS: atom_id res chain seq x y z
N MET A 1 -20.04 2.17 -2.21
CA MET A 1 -19.28 1.00 -2.69
C MET A 1 -18.80 0.29 -1.44
N THR A 2 -19.05 -1.01 -1.27
CA THR A 2 -18.80 -1.65 0.03
C THR A 2 -17.31 -1.80 0.31
N VAL A 3 -16.84 -1.06 1.32
CA VAL A 3 -15.49 -1.21 1.89
C VAL A 3 -15.47 -2.47 2.76
N ARG A 4 -14.45 -3.29 2.60
CA ARG A 4 -14.29 -4.54 3.36
C ARG A 4 -12.94 -4.56 4.07
N VAL A 5 -12.96 -5.01 5.32
CA VAL A 5 -11.76 -5.24 6.13
C VAL A 5 -11.56 -6.73 6.37
N TYR A 6 -10.35 -7.19 6.09
CA TYR A 6 -9.88 -8.56 6.26
C TYR A 6 -8.61 -8.54 7.08
N THR A 7 -8.51 -9.44 8.05
CA THR A 7 -7.37 -9.48 8.97
C THR A 7 -6.94 -10.91 9.23
N SER A 8 -5.67 -11.08 9.62
CA SER A 8 -5.16 -12.35 10.15
C SER A 8 -5.90 -12.86 11.39
N LEU A 9 -6.69 -12.01 12.06
CA LEU A 9 -7.43 -12.35 13.28
C LEU A 9 -8.83 -12.91 12.98
N ASP A 10 -9.26 -12.86 11.72
CA ASP A 10 -10.59 -13.31 11.35
C ASP A 10 -10.74 -14.82 11.44
N THR A 11 -11.91 -15.27 11.90
CA THR A 11 -12.28 -16.68 11.81
C THR A 11 -12.32 -17.12 10.35
N GLY A 12 -11.60 -18.20 10.03
CA GLY A 12 -11.48 -18.72 8.66
C GLY A 12 -10.47 -18.00 7.79
N ALA A 13 -9.64 -17.10 8.34
CA ALA A 13 -8.51 -16.49 7.63
C ALA A 13 -7.64 -17.56 6.94
N PRO A 14 -7.11 -17.28 5.73
CA PRO A 14 -6.29 -18.24 4.99
C PRO A 14 -5.06 -18.70 5.79
N VAL A 15 -4.84 -20.00 5.78
CA VAL A 15 -3.59 -20.60 6.29
C VAL A 15 -2.47 -20.26 5.31
N LEU A 16 -1.46 -19.52 5.79
CA LEU A 16 -0.34 -19.10 4.96
C LEU A 16 0.64 -20.27 4.78
N THR A 17 0.81 -20.71 3.54
CA THR A 17 1.80 -21.71 3.13
C THR A 17 2.79 -21.11 2.13
N GLY A 18 3.85 -21.84 1.82
CA GLY A 18 4.92 -21.38 0.93
C GLY A 18 6.11 -20.76 1.66
N THR A 19 7.25 -20.79 0.98
CA THR A 19 8.57 -20.37 1.50
C THR A 19 8.96 -18.96 1.04
N ARG A 20 8.20 -18.37 0.11
CA ARG A 20 8.47 -17.05 -0.46
C ARG A 20 7.38 -16.06 -0.09
N LEU A 21 7.74 -14.78 0.03
CA LEU A 21 6.81 -13.72 0.40
C LEU A 21 5.64 -13.63 -0.59
N VAL A 22 5.93 -13.75 -1.88
CA VAL A 22 4.90 -13.69 -2.94
C VAL A 22 3.85 -14.80 -2.80
N ASP A 23 4.22 -15.99 -2.32
CA ASP A 23 3.29 -17.11 -2.14
C ASP A 23 2.25 -16.78 -1.07
N ARG A 24 2.70 -16.26 0.08
CA ARG A 24 1.82 -15.86 1.19
C ARG A 24 0.95 -14.67 0.81
N VAL A 25 1.52 -13.69 0.10
CA VAL A 25 0.77 -12.53 -0.42
C VAL A 25 -0.29 -12.97 -1.43
N LYS A 26 0.02 -13.93 -2.31
CA LYS A 26 -0.96 -14.51 -3.23
C LYS A 26 -2.12 -15.13 -2.48
N LEU A 27 -1.87 -15.95 -1.46
CA LEU A 27 -2.93 -16.56 -0.64
C LEU A 27 -3.83 -15.50 0.01
N ILE A 28 -3.24 -14.46 0.61
CA ILE A 28 -3.99 -13.37 1.25
C ILE A 28 -4.85 -12.63 0.23
N LEU A 29 -4.25 -12.15 -0.86
CA LEU A 29 -4.95 -11.32 -1.84
C LEU A 29 -6.01 -12.10 -2.62
N MET A 30 -5.77 -13.36 -2.95
CA MET A 30 -6.78 -14.22 -3.58
C MET A 30 -7.97 -14.46 -2.64
N ALA A 31 -7.71 -14.73 -1.37
CA ALA A 31 -8.78 -14.93 -0.38
C ALA A 31 -9.58 -13.64 -0.13
N CYS A 32 -8.93 -12.48 -0.03
CA CYS A 32 -9.63 -11.22 0.25
C CYS A 32 -10.33 -10.66 -0.99
N LEU A 33 -9.64 -10.62 -2.13
CA LEU A 33 -10.10 -9.87 -3.29
C LEU A 33 -10.95 -10.69 -4.26
N VAL A 34 -10.72 -12.00 -4.36
CA VAL A 34 -11.32 -12.87 -5.40
C VAL A 34 -12.29 -13.91 -4.82
N ASN A 35 -11.85 -14.69 -3.83
CA ASN A 35 -12.57 -15.90 -3.41
C ASN A 35 -13.45 -15.71 -2.16
N GLY A 36 -13.06 -14.83 -1.24
CA GLY A 36 -13.61 -14.78 0.11
C GLY A 36 -13.02 -15.88 1.00
N TYR A 37 -13.34 -15.84 2.29
CA TYR A 37 -13.02 -16.91 3.24
C TYR A 37 -13.95 -16.88 4.45
N GLY A 38 -14.20 -18.05 5.06
CA GLY A 38 -15.15 -18.18 6.17
C GLY A 38 -16.53 -17.62 5.77
N SER A 39 -17.04 -16.67 6.57
CA SER A 39 -18.26 -15.91 6.26
C SER A 39 -18.01 -14.56 5.58
N LYS A 40 -16.75 -14.20 5.30
CA LYS A 40 -16.40 -12.93 4.65
C LYS A 40 -16.42 -13.08 3.13
N PRO A 41 -17.31 -12.37 2.42
CA PRO A 41 -17.32 -12.38 0.95
C PRO A 41 -16.03 -11.79 0.39
N ALA A 42 -15.67 -12.14 -0.84
CA ALA A 42 -14.64 -11.40 -1.58
C ALA A 42 -15.08 -9.96 -1.91
N VAL A 43 -14.08 -9.13 -2.20
CA VAL A 43 -14.29 -7.76 -2.69
C VAL A 43 -14.83 -7.74 -4.13
N GLY A 44 -14.42 -8.68 -4.99
CA GLY A 44 -14.89 -8.81 -6.36
C GLY A 44 -13.87 -8.40 -7.43
N TRP A 45 -12.57 -8.49 -7.14
CA TRP A 45 -11.52 -8.35 -8.14
C TRP A 45 -11.39 -9.63 -8.96
N THR A 46 -10.81 -9.53 -10.16
CA THR A 46 -10.63 -10.66 -11.08
C THR A 46 -9.17 -11.10 -11.15
N ILE A 47 -8.95 -12.36 -11.49
CA ILE A 47 -7.63 -12.91 -11.78
C ILE A 47 -7.26 -12.52 -13.22
N GLY A 48 -6.14 -11.83 -13.40
CA GLY A 48 -5.57 -11.57 -14.73
C GLY A 48 -4.79 -12.77 -15.25
N HIS A 49 -3.86 -13.29 -14.45
CA HIS A 49 -3.14 -14.53 -14.72
C HIS A 49 -2.60 -15.16 -13.43
N GLN A 50 -2.19 -16.42 -13.55
CA GLN A 50 -1.45 -17.13 -12.50
C GLN A 50 -0.26 -17.87 -13.09
N HIS A 51 0.88 -17.75 -12.41
CA HIS A 51 2.12 -18.44 -12.69
C HIS A 51 2.73 -18.94 -11.36
N ALA A 52 3.70 -19.85 -11.42
CA ALA A 52 4.39 -20.35 -10.23
C ALA A 52 5.17 -19.23 -9.50
N ASP A 53 5.71 -18.28 -10.26
CA ASP A 53 6.54 -17.17 -9.76
C ASP A 53 5.85 -15.80 -9.84
N GLY A 54 4.54 -15.74 -10.11
CA GLY A 54 3.82 -14.48 -10.18
C GLY A 54 2.33 -14.63 -10.43
N PHE A 55 1.57 -13.55 -10.23
CA PHE A 55 0.14 -13.51 -10.47
C PHE A 55 -0.33 -12.07 -10.68
N SER A 56 -1.48 -11.90 -11.33
CA SER A 56 -2.11 -10.59 -11.52
C SER A 56 -3.55 -10.55 -11.05
N LEU A 57 -3.96 -9.41 -10.49
CA LEU A 57 -5.33 -9.12 -10.06
C LEU A 57 -5.82 -7.80 -10.67
N GLY A 58 -7.07 -7.76 -11.12
CA GLY A 58 -7.67 -6.59 -11.79
C GLY A 58 -8.96 -6.11 -11.15
N ASN A 59 -9.23 -4.81 -11.28
CA ASN A 59 -10.43 -4.13 -10.75
C ASN A 59 -11.31 -3.50 -11.85
N GLY A 60 -11.04 -3.85 -13.12
CA GLY A 60 -11.67 -3.27 -14.32
C GLY A 60 -11.03 -1.98 -14.84
N GLU A 61 -10.12 -1.35 -14.09
CA GLU A 61 -9.41 -0.12 -14.49
C GLU A 61 -7.92 -0.37 -14.77
N GLY A 62 -7.38 -1.44 -14.20
CA GLY A 62 -6.02 -1.89 -14.39
C GLY A 62 -5.75 -3.18 -13.64
N PHE A 63 -4.53 -3.67 -13.81
CA PHE A 63 -4.02 -4.86 -13.14
C PHE A 63 -2.80 -4.52 -12.31
N ILE A 64 -2.71 -5.10 -11.12
CA ILE A 64 -1.46 -5.28 -10.38
C ILE A 64 -0.90 -6.67 -10.73
N ASN A 65 0.37 -6.78 -11.07
CA ASN A 65 1.09 -8.04 -11.24
C ASN A 65 2.21 -8.10 -10.20
N LEU A 66 2.20 -9.12 -9.34
CA LEU A 66 3.25 -9.35 -8.36
C LEU A 66 4.11 -10.53 -8.80
N ILE A 67 5.42 -10.35 -8.83
CA ILE A 67 6.38 -11.40 -9.20
C ILE A 67 7.35 -11.70 -8.07
N ASN A 68 7.82 -12.93 -8.02
CA ASN A 68 8.80 -13.40 -7.05
C ASN A 68 10.13 -12.62 -7.18
N SER A 69 10.74 -12.28 -6.03
CA SER A 69 12.10 -11.72 -5.98
C SER A 69 12.83 -12.27 -4.76
N GLY A 70 13.49 -13.42 -4.94
CA GLY A 70 14.11 -14.15 -3.84
C GLY A 70 13.07 -14.63 -2.81
N SER A 71 13.53 -15.02 -1.61
CA SER A 71 12.60 -15.53 -0.59
C SER A 71 11.75 -14.41 0.02
N SER A 72 12.37 -13.28 0.36
CA SER A 72 11.79 -12.25 1.23
C SER A 72 11.23 -11.04 0.51
N ALA A 73 11.13 -11.04 -0.81
CA ALA A 73 10.58 -9.91 -1.55
C ALA A 73 9.69 -10.33 -2.73
N TYR A 74 8.86 -9.39 -3.15
CA TYR A 74 8.19 -9.41 -4.45
C TYR A 74 8.39 -8.07 -5.16
N ILE A 75 8.30 -8.08 -6.48
CA ILE A 75 8.28 -6.87 -7.30
C ILE A 75 6.86 -6.64 -7.78
N ALA A 76 6.39 -5.40 -7.68
CA ALA A 76 5.08 -5.00 -8.17
C ALA A 76 5.20 -4.37 -9.56
N TYR A 77 4.28 -4.73 -10.44
CA TYR A 77 4.05 -4.09 -11.72
C TYR A 77 2.58 -3.69 -11.83
N ILE A 78 2.30 -2.64 -12.59
CA ILE A 78 0.93 -2.32 -13.02
C ILE A 78 0.84 -2.34 -14.55
N MET A 79 -0.33 -2.69 -15.08
CA MET A 79 -0.62 -2.67 -16.52
C MET A 79 -2.10 -2.43 -16.78
N GLU A 80 -2.45 -1.98 -17.99
CA GLU A 80 -3.84 -1.72 -18.38
C GLU A 80 -4.61 -3.01 -18.62
N THR A 81 -3.96 -3.97 -19.28
CA THR A 81 -4.53 -5.26 -19.64
C THR A 81 -3.46 -6.33 -19.60
N VAL A 82 -3.85 -7.55 -19.23
CA VAL A 82 -3.05 -8.76 -19.42
C VAL A 82 -3.37 -9.36 -20.79
N THR A 83 -2.35 -9.60 -21.61
CA THR A 83 -2.51 -10.20 -22.95
C THR A 83 -1.95 -11.62 -23.05
N ASP A 84 -0.97 -11.96 -22.20
CA ASP A 84 -0.43 -13.31 -22.08
C ASP A 84 0.10 -13.55 -20.66
N GLY A 85 -0.26 -14.69 -20.07
CA GLY A 85 0.12 -15.12 -18.73
C GLY A 85 1.19 -16.21 -18.70
N SER A 86 1.86 -16.49 -19.81
CA SER A 86 2.83 -17.59 -19.96
C SER A 86 4.09 -17.45 -19.07
N THR A 87 4.40 -16.25 -18.58
CA THR A 87 5.54 -15.98 -17.71
C THR A 87 5.13 -15.30 -16.40
N ALA A 88 6.05 -15.20 -15.44
CA ALA A 88 5.80 -14.60 -14.12
C ALA A 88 5.30 -13.15 -14.22
N LEU A 89 6.00 -12.33 -15.03
CA LEU A 89 5.56 -11.00 -15.43
C LEU A 89 4.70 -11.15 -16.68
N ALA A 90 3.39 -11.03 -16.54
CA ALA A 90 2.48 -11.11 -17.67
C ALA A 90 2.88 -10.13 -18.78
N ALA A 91 2.70 -10.56 -20.03
CA ALA A 91 2.65 -9.63 -21.14
C ALA A 91 1.36 -8.81 -21.01
N GLY A 92 1.46 -7.53 -21.34
CA GLY A 92 0.37 -6.61 -21.16
C GLY A 92 0.66 -5.25 -21.76
N VAL A 93 -0.33 -4.37 -21.69
CA VAL A 93 -0.24 -3.02 -22.25
C VAL A 93 0.21 -2.05 -21.15
N ASN A 94 1.17 -1.18 -21.49
CA ASN A 94 1.64 -0.10 -20.63
C ASN A 94 2.13 -0.61 -19.26
N ARG A 95 3.04 -1.60 -19.27
CA ARG A 95 3.57 -2.17 -18.04
C ARG A 95 4.55 -1.21 -17.39
N ARG A 96 4.47 -1.09 -16.07
CA ARG A 96 5.29 -0.20 -15.24
C ARG A 96 5.69 -0.84 -13.93
N SER A 97 6.81 -0.41 -13.37
CA SER A 97 7.30 -0.78 -12.04
C SER A 97 8.25 0.31 -11.53
N GLY A 98 7.85 1.07 -10.51
CA GLY A 98 8.63 2.23 -10.06
C GLY A 98 8.87 3.20 -11.21
N VAL A 99 10.15 3.39 -11.59
CA VAL A 99 10.56 4.26 -12.70
C VAL A 99 10.63 3.48 -14.04
N TRP A 100 10.72 2.15 -13.98
CA TRP A 100 10.74 1.30 -15.17
C TRP A 100 9.38 1.31 -15.86
N SER A 101 9.42 1.32 -17.20
CA SER A 101 8.29 1.05 -18.09
C SER A 101 8.79 0.31 -19.32
N ASP A 102 7.88 -0.32 -20.08
CA ASP A 102 8.25 -0.91 -21.37
C ASP A 102 9.01 0.11 -22.25
N GLY A 103 10.16 -0.31 -22.79
CA GLY A 103 11.05 0.53 -23.61
C GLY A 103 11.91 1.55 -22.85
N SER A 104 11.77 1.68 -21.53
CA SER A 104 12.62 2.56 -20.71
C SER A 104 14.01 1.94 -20.47
N PRO A 105 15.09 2.74 -20.45
CA PRO A 105 16.43 2.25 -20.09
C PRO A 105 16.62 2.05 -18.58
N SER A 106 15.70 2.54 -17.74
CA SER A 106 15.83 2.47 -16.28
C SER A 106 15.57 1.05 -15.75
N GLY A 107 16.48 0.49 -14.97
CA GLY A 107 16.27 -0.80 -14.28
C GLY A 107 15.61 -0.70 -12.90
N SER A 108 15.16 0.49 -12.48
CA SER A 108 14.64 0.71 -11.12
C SER A 108 13.18 0.29 -10.98
N LEU A 109 12.97 -0.89 -10.38
CA LEU A 109 11.68 -1.51 -10.12
C LEU A 109 11.14 -1.15 -8.72
N GLN A 110 9.87 -1.48 -8.46
CA GLN A 110 9.22 -1.33 -7.15
C GLN A 110 9.29 -2.64 -6.36
N TYR A 111 10.12 -2.67 -5.32
CA TYR A 111 10.33 -3.82 -4.45
C TYR A 111 9.56 -3.71 -3.14
N PHE A 112 9.02 -4.83 -2.68
CA PHE A 112 8.42 -4.99 -1.36
C PHE A 112 9.12 -6.11 -0.61
N TYR A 113 9.92 -5.76 0.40
CA TYR A 113 10.74 -6.71 1.17
C TYR A 113 10.21 -6.85 2.60
N ASN A 114 10.03 -8.11 3.04
CA ASN A 114 9.67 -8.45 4.41
C ASN A 114 10.19 -9.85 4.80
N GLN A 115 11.38 -9.91 5.41
CA GLN A 115 11.92 -11.18 5.90
C GLN A 115 11.20 -11.66 7.18
N GLY A 116 10.80 -10.73 8.06
CA GLY A 116 10.11 -11.07 9.32
C GLY A 116 8.81 -11.85 9.10
N PHE A 117 8.10 -11.54 8.01
CA PHE A 117 6.84 -12.20 7.63
C PHE A 117 7.00 -13.67 7.20
N LEU A 118 8.23 -14.15 6.98
CA LEU A 118 8.49 -15.55 6.61
C LEU A 118 8.92 -16.41 7.78
N GLY A 119 9.72 -15.86 8.69
CA GLY A 119 10.36 -16.59 9.78
C GLY A 119 9.65 -16.50 11.14
N SER A 120 8.61 -15.69 11.29
CA SER A 120 7.90 -15.53 12.56
C SER A 120 6.71 -16.49 12.70
N SER A 121 6.44 -16.91 13.94
CA SER A 121 5.20 -17.60 14.33
C SER A 121 4.04 -16.63 14.61
N ASN A 122 4.34 -15.35 14.86
CA ASN A 122 3.35 -14.31 15.11
C ASN A 122 3.23 -13.38 13.89
N LEU A 123 2.49 -13.84 12.88
CA LEU A 123 2.30 -13.17 11.60
C LEU A 123 0.96 -12.45 11.58
N HIS A 124 0.97 -11.19 11.16
CA HIS A 124 -0.24 -10.38 11.06
C HIS A 124 -0.32 -9.69 9.72
N TRP A 125 -1.52 -9.64 9.16
CA TRP A 125 -1.80 -8.96 7.92
C TRP A 125 -3.18 -8.31 7.97
N LEU A 126 -3.32 -7.26 7.16
CA LEU A 126 -4.54 -6.49 6.99
C LEU A 126 -4.73 -6.24 5.50
N VAL A 127 -5.95 -6.45 5.02
CA VAL A 127 -6.41 -5.95 3.72
C VAL A 127 -7.64 -5.11 3.97
N VAL A 128 -7.61 -3.85 3.54
CA VAL A 128 -8.81 -3.02 3.42
C VAL A 128 -8.98 -2.69 1.94
N ALA A 129 -10.16 -3.00 1.40
CA ALA A 129 -10.37 -2.87 -0.03
C ALA A 129 -11.85 -2.65 -0.38
N ASP A 130 -12.06 -2.02 -1.53
CA ASP A 130 -13.33 -2.00 -2.25
C ASP A 130 -13.11 -2.50 -3.70
N SER A 131 -14.16 -2.46 -4.53
CA SER A 131 -14.08 -2.93 -5.91
C SER A 131 -13.09 -2.16 -6.79
N LYS A 132 -12.42 -1.13 -6.28
CA LYS A 132 -11.55 -0.22 -7.04
C LYS A 132 -10.17 0.00 -6.39
N THR A 133 -10.00 -0.17 -5.08
CA THR A 133 -8.72 0.07 -4.39
C THR A 133 -8.47 -1.00 -3.33
N CYS A 134 -7.20 -1.34 -3.12
CA CYS A 134 -6.74 -2.26 -2.08
C CYS A 134 -5.55 -1.67 -1.32
N ILE A 135 -5.59 -1.78 0.00
CA ILE A 135 -4.52 -1.42 0.93
C ILE A 135 -4.14 -2.68 1.70
N LEU A 136 -2.92 -3.16 1.48
CA LEU A 136 -2.33 -4.31 2.15
C LEU A 136 -1.32 -3.85 3.18
N MET A 137 -1.36 -4.43 4.37
CA MET A 137 -0.28 -4.37 5.34
C MET A 137 0.14 -5.77 5.77
N LEU A 138 1.44 -5.99 5.86
CA LEU A 138 2.06 -7.21 6.34
C LEU A 138 2.97 -6.88 7.51
N GLY A 139 3.02 -7.75 8.49
CA GLY A 139 3.78 -7.53 9.70
C GLY A 139 4.04 -8.80 10.47
N ALA A 140 5.10 -8.80 11.24
CA ALA A 140 5.49 -9.96 12.02
C ALA A 140 6.30 -9.51 13.23
N ALA A 141 6.39 -10.40 14.22
CA ALA A 141 7.36 -10.33 15.31
C ALA A 141 7.30 -9.04 16.17
N SER A 142 6.54 -9.10 17.27
CA SER A 142 6.93 -8.65 18.61
C SER A 142 5.75 -8.67 19.59
N SER A 143 6.04 -8.67 20.90
CA SER A 143 5.04 -8.54 21.96
C SER A 143 4.51 -7.12 22.11
N THR A 144 5.26 -6.12 21.64
CA THR A 144 4.92 -4.69 21.74
C THR A 144 4.82 -4.04 20.36
N ALA A 145 4.21 -2.86 20.28
CA ALA A 145 4.03 -2.22 18.99
C ALA A 145 5.36 -1.70 18.39
N ASP A 146 6.36 -1.30 19.19
CA ASP A 146 7.56 -0.60 18.70
C ASP A 146 8.82 -1.46 18.55
N LEU A 147 8.76 -2.77 18.81
CA LEU A 147 9.97 -3.59 18.74
C LEU A 147 10.42 -3.80 17.28
N SER A 148 11.68 -3.50 16.99
CA SER A 148 12.24 -3.47 15.63
C SER A 148 12.53 -4.83 14.98
N ALA A 149 12.10 -5.94 15.59
CA ALA A 149 12.45 -7.29 15.12
C ALA A 149 11.73 -7.69 13.82
N GLY A 150 10.69 -6.95 13.39
CA GLY A 150 9.97 -7.21 12.15
C GLY A 150 9.53 -5.93 11.48
N ASN A 151 10.28 -5.47 10.48
CA ASN A 151 9.80 -4.44 9.56
C ASN A 151 8.57 -4.97 8.84
N GLY A 152 7.44 -4.28 8.98
CA GLY A 152 6.25 -4.54 8.18
C GLY A 152 6.35 -3.91 6.79
N VAL A 153 5.33 -4.16 5.98
CA VAL A 153 5.18 -3.63 4.62
C VAL A 153 3.79 -3.06 4.49
N ALA A 154 3.65 -1.89 3.85
CA ALA A 154 2.36 -1.40 3.38
C ALA A 154 2.40 -1.20 1.86
N HIS A 155 1.34 -1.61 1.18
CA HIS A 155 1.18 -1.53 -0.27
C HIS A 155 -0.24 -1.06 -0.60
N TYR A 156 -0.34 0.09 -1.25
CA TYR A 156 -1.59 0.62 -1.79
C TYR A 156 -1.61 0.40 -3.30
N PHE A 157 -2.69 -0.16 -3.85
CA PHE A 157 -2.86 -0.26 -5.29
C PHE A 157 -4.32 -0.18 -5.71
N GLY A 158 -4.56 0.19 -6.97
CA GLY A 158 -5.89 0.45 -7.50
C GLY A 158 -6.13 1.92 -7.74
N ASN A 159 -7.39 2.35 -7.63
CA ASN A 159 -7.78 3.69 -8.02
C ASN A 159 -7.34 4.76 -7.02
N TYR A 160 -7.19 5.97 -7.53
CA TYR A 160 -7.03 7.20 -6.76
C TYR A 160 -7.92 8.30 -7.35
N LEU A 161 -8.17 9.36 -6.58
CA LEU A 161 -8.90 10.53 -7.05
C LEU A 161 -7.91 11.47 -7.73
N ASN A 162 -7.84 11.46 -9.05
CA ASN A 162 -7.07 12.46 -9.75
C ASN A 162 -7.81 13.80 -9.78
N GLN A 163 -7.05 14.89 -9.93
CA GLN A 163 -7.66 16.22 -10.02
C GLN A 163 -8.37 16.48 -11.35
N SER A 164 -8.11 15.67 -12.38
CA SER A 164 -8.69 15.83 -13.72
C SER A 164 -9.93 14.95 -13.99
N GLY A 165 -10.39 14.13 -13.03
CA GLY A 165 -11.54 13.24 -13.20
C GLY A 165 -11.35 12.07 -14.18
N LEU A 166 -10.11 11.74 -14.55
CA LEU A 166 -9.79 10.64 -15.48
C LEU A 166 -9.61 9.31 -14.72
N GLY A 167 -10.01 8.18 -15.31
CA GLY A 167 -9.74 6.86 -14.75
C GLY A 167 -8.24 6.67 -14.48
N SER A 168 -7.90 6.21 -13.28
CA SER A 168 -6.51 6.21 -12.83
C SER A 168 -6.22 5.03 -11.90
N PHE A 169 -5.18 4.25 -12.20
CA PHE A 169 -4.69 3.14 -11.39
C PHE A 169 -3.24 3.40 -10.99
N CYS A 170 -2.92 3.19 -9.72
CA CYS A 170 -1.58 3.34 -9.18
C CYS A 170 -1.16 2.13 -8.33
N SER A 171 0.13 2.05 -8.05
CA SER A 171 0.69 1.24 -6.97
C SER A 171 1.70 2.09 -6.22
N LEU A 172 1.58 2.13 -4.89
CA LEU A 172 2.34 2.99 -4.00
C LEU A 172 2.92 2.19 -2.83
N GLY A 173 4.11 2.60 -2.40
CA GLY A 173 4.90 1.96 -1.37
C GLY A 173 6.09 1.20 -1.92
N GLY A 174 6.83 0.53 -1.05
CA GLY A 174 8.02 -0.22 -1.47
C GLY A 174 9.25 0.66 -1.66
N TYR A 175 10.27 0.11 -2.29
CA TYR A 175 11.58 0.76 -2.46
C TYR A 175 12.13 0.56 -3.88
N SER A 176 13.11 1.36 -4.30
CA SER A 176 13.73 1.28 -5.64
C SER A 176 14.88 0.29 -5.75
N SER A 177 15.12 -0.49 -4.69
CA SER A 177 16.15 -1.51 -4.63
C SER A 177 15.71 -2.69 -3.78
N ALA A 178 16.27 -3.86 -4.06
CA ALA A 178 16.10 -5.04 -3.22
C ALA A 178 16.66 -4.78 -1.82
N GLY A 179 15.86 -5.04 -0.78
CA GLY A 179 16.28 -4.94 0.63
C GLY A 179 15.89 -3.65 1.38
N GLY A 180 15.25 -2.67 0.72
CA GLY A 180 14.70 -1.49 1.40
C GLY A 180 13.40 -1.80 2.15
N GLY A 181 13.18 -1.17 3.32
CA GLY A 181 11.91 -1.26 4.04
C GLY A 181 10.77 -0.65 3.22
N ALA A 182 9.63 -1.34 3.12
CA ALA A 182 8.51 -0.89 2.30
C ALA A 182 7.54 -0.02 3.11
N LEU A 183 7.87 1.26 3.20
CA LEU A 183 6.94 2.29 3.65
C LEU A 183 6.01 2.67 2.48
N ILE A 184 4.78 3.07 2.78
CA ILE A 184 3.80 3.45 1.76
C ILE A 184 4.16 4.78 1.04
N ASN A 185 5.08 5.57 1.61
CA ASN A 185 5.50 6.88 1.12
C ASN A 185 6.73 6.84 0.18
N ALA A 186 7.11 5.67 -0.31
CA ALA A 186 8.29 5.49 -1.15
C ALA A 186 7.93 4.78 -2.47
N ASN A 187 8.63 5.15 -3.54
CA ASN A 187 8.68 4.51 -4.86
C ASN A 187 7.35 3.93 -5.42
N GLY A 188 6.42 4.79 -5.82
CA GLY A 188 5.19 4.41 -6.51
C GLY A 188 5.17 4.70 -8.01
N MET A 189 4.11 4.21 -8.66
CA MET A 189 3.87 4.27 -10.10
C MET A 189 2.39 4.46 -10.44
N MET A 190 2.11 5.00 -11.62
CA MET A 190 0.76 5.20 -12.17
C MET A 190 0.69 4.68 -13.60
N LEU A 191 -0.48 4.18 -14.03
CA LEU A 191 -0.66 3.77 -15.43
C LEU A 191 -0.56 4.96 -16.38
N ARG A 192 -1.17 6.08 -16.02
CA ARG A 192 -1.28 7.27 -16.87
C ARG A 192 -0.87 8.51 -16.09
N HIS A 193 -0.37 9.48 -16.85
CA HIS A 193 0.01 10.77 -16.31
C HIS A 193 -1.20 11.45 -15.64
N PRO A 194 -1.10 11.86 -14.36
CA PRO A 194 -2.25 12.26 -13.55
C PRO A 194 -2.95 13.52 -14.05
N PHE A 195 -2.28 14.35 -14.85
CA PHE A 195 -2.84 15.62 -15.36
C PHE A 195 -3.32 15.55 -16.81
N THR A 196 -2.84 14.59 -17.58
CA THR A 196 -3.06 14.55 -19.05
C THR A 196 -3.65 13.24 -19.53
N GLY A 197 -3.65 12.19 -18.70
CA GLY A 197 -4.17 10.86 -19.06
C GLY A 197 -3.32 10.11 -20.10
N VAL A 198 -2.21 10.67 -20.57
CA VAL A 198 -1.36 9.97 -21.54
C VAL A 198 -0.47 8.94 -20.85
N VAL A 199 -0.01 7.96 -21.63
CA VAL A 199 0.90 6.91 -21.15
C VAL A 199 2.28 7.49 -20.82
N GLY A 200 2.82 8.40 -21.64
CA GLY A 200 4.15 8.98 -21.41
C GLY A 200 4.21 9.82 -20.14
N GLN A 201 5.10 9.47 -19.20
CA GLN A 201 5.26 10.16 -17.92
C GLN A 201 6.69 10.68 -17.68
N GLY A 202 7.61 10.45 -18.62
CA GLY A 202 9.04 10.78 -18.50
C GLY A 202 9.87 9.68 -17.85
N SER A 203 11.20 9.79 -18.00
CA SER A 203 12.19 8.80 -17.55
C SER A 203 12.39 8.73 -16.04
N ASP A 204 11.95 9.76 -15.31
CA ASP A 204 12.17 9.91 -13.87
C ASP A 204 10.86 10.01 -13.08
N ALA A 205 9.73 9.64 -13.71
CA ALA A 205 8.43 9.64 -13.07
C ALA A 205 8.44 8.74 -11.83
N ARG A 206 8.03 9.32 -10.71
CA ARG A 206 7.87 8.62 -9.43
C ARG A 206 6.63 9.13 -8.73
N TYR A 207 6.04 8.34 -7.86
CA TYR A 207 4.89 8.77 -7.08
C TYR A 207 5.00 8.32 -5.64
N ALA A 208 4.35 9.01 -4.72
CA ALA A 208 4.34 8.63 -3.32
C ALA A 208 3.04 9.08 -2.64
N VAL A 209 2.75 8.48 -1.50
CA VAL A 209 1.73 8.99 -0.59
C VAL A 209 2.18 10.34 -0.02
N GLY A 210 1.36 11.36 -0.23
CA GLY A 210 1.46 12.66 0.42
C GLY A 210 0.79 12.62 1.79
N SER A 211 1.58 12.82 2.84
CA SER A 211 1.06 13.12 4.18
C SER A 211 1.00 14.65 4.36
N PRO A 212 0.13 15.23 5.22
CA PRO A 212 0.11 16.66 5.56
C PRO A 212 1.45 17.26 6.01
N SER A 213 2.44 16.41 6.24
CA SER A 213 3.78 16.67 6.77
C SER A 213 4.85 16.00 5.90
N TYR A 214 4.59 15.86 4.59
CA TYR A 214 5.53 15.30 3.63
C TYR A 214 6.92 15.97 3.72
N TYR A 215 7.92 15.22 4.21
CA TYR A 215 9.33 15.60 4.21
C TYR A 215 10.10 14.79 3.17
N VAL A 216 10.89 15.48 2.35
CA VAL A 216 11.72 14.95 1.25
C VAL A 216 12.81 13.97 1.72
N THR A 217 13.00 13.78 3.03
CA THR A 217 14.16 13.05 3.60
C THR A 217 13.82 11.90 4.56
N GLY A 218 12.56 11.46 4.67
CA GLY A 218 12.23 10.14 5.24
C GLY A 218 12.51 9.92 6.74
N TYR A 219 12.94 10.94 7.50
CA TYR A 219 13.12 10.85 8.94
C TYR A 219 12.43 12.02 9.64
N ALA A 220 11.44 11.71 10.47
CA ALA A 220 11.03 12.65 11.50
C ALA A 220 11.98 12.48 12.70
N SER A 221 12.48 13.61 13.20
CA SER A 221 13.21 13.66 14.48
C SER A 221 12.17 13.79 15.58
N VAL A 222 12.29 12.93 16.60
CA VAL A 222 11.51 12.86 17.84
C VAL A 222 10.71 14.15 18.11
N ARG A 223 9.40 14.13 17.85
CA ARG A 223 8.49 15.20 18.27
C ARG A 223 7.94 14.88 19.66
N ALA A 224 7.88 15.90 20.51
CA ALA A 224 7.33 15.78 21.84
C ALA A 224 5.86 15.33 21.81
N GLN A 225 5.44 14.68 22.90
CA GLN A 225 4.08 14.19 23.12
C GLN A 225 3.05 15.29 22.83
N LEU A 226 2.15 15.05 21.89
CA LEU A 226 1.07 15.98 21.58
C LEU A 226 -0.14 15.71 22.48
N VAL A 227 -0.65 16.81 23.05
CA VAL A 227 -1.88 16.85 23.83
C VAL A 227 -3.05 16.53 22.91
N THR A 228 -3.56 15.30 22.96
CA THR A 228 -4.67 14.85 22.12
C THR A 228 -6.00 15.10 22.84
N GLY A 229 -6.79 16.02 22.29
CA GLY A 229 -8.22 16.14 22.62
C GLY A 229 -9.15 15.59 21.54
N ARG A 230 -8.66 15.48 20.29
CA ARG A 230 -9.43 15.03 19.11
C ARG A 230 -8.49 14.47 18.03
N VAL A 231 -8.90 13.38 17.40
CA VAL A 231 -8.29 12.87 16.15
C VAL A 231 -8.76 13.76 15.00
N GLN A 232 -7.86 14.20 14.13
CA GLN A 232 -8.12 15.07 12.98
C GLN A 232 -7.65 14.40 11.69
N GLY A 233 -8.51 13.57 11.11
CA GLY A 233 -8.22 12.91 9.85
C GLY A 233 -8.23 13.89 8.68
N VAL A 234 -7.15 13.88 7.90
CA VAL A 234 -7.05 14.51 6.59
C VAL A 234 -6.83 13.41 5.57
N ARG A 235 -7.59 13.41 4.48
CA ARG A 235 -7.39 12.44 3.39
C ARG A 235 -5.96 12.55 2.86
N ALA A 236 -5.28 11.42 2.74
CA ALA A 236 -3.91 11.38 2.27
C ALA A 236 -3.83 11.84 0.80
N GLY A 237 -2.86 12.69 0.52
CA GLY A 237 -2.57 13.17 -0.81
C GLY A 237 -1.76 12.16 -1.63
N LEU A 238 -1.60 12.46 -2.90
CA LEU A 238 -0.76 11.76 -3.83
C LEU A 238 0.20 12.78 -4.44
N VAL A 239 1.49 12.50 -4.41
CA VAL A 239 2.52 13.42 -4.91
C VAL A 239 3.32 12.79 -6.05
N GLY A 240 3.72 13.61 -7.02
CA GLY A 240 4.43 13.23 -8.24
C GLY A 240 5.83 13.83 -8.37
N TYR A 241 6.72 12.95 -8.85
CA TYR A 241 8.16 12.99 -9.19
C TYR A 241 8.51 13.35 -10.62
N GLY A 242 9.56 14.11 -10.85
CA GLY A 242 10.23 14.18 -12.15
C GLY A 242 9.73 15.31 -13.05
N ALA A 243 10.60 15.79 -13.92
CA ALA A 243 10.37 17.01 -14.71
C ALA A 243 9.12 16.94 -15.60
N ALA A 244 8.82 15.76 -16.16
CA ALA A 244 7.64 15.56 -16.99
C ALA A 244 6.32 15.54 -16.20
N VAL A 245 6.37 15.27 -14.89
CA VAL A 245 5.19 15.24 -14.01
C VAL A 245 5.00 16.59 -13.30
N SER A 246 6.06 17.12 -12.70
CA SER A 246 5.99 18.37 -11.94
C SER A 246 6.11 19.63 -12.80
N GLY A 247 6.56 19.51 -14.05
CA GLY A 247 6.91 20.65 -14.90
C GLY A 247 8.13 21.43 -14.41
N SER A 248 8.77 20.99 -13.33
CA SER A 248 9.94 21.63 -12.73
C SER A 248 11.22 21.25 -13.46
N SER A 249 12.17 22.18 -13.54
CA SER A 249 13.55 21.87 -13.97
C SER A 249 14.32 21.06 -12.93
N VAL A 250 13.76 20.87 -11.73
CA VAL A 250 14.35 20.10 -10.64
C VAL A 250 13.62 18.77 -10.50
N ALA A 251 14.32 17.65 -10.76
CA ALA A 251 13.74 16.30 -10.76
C ALA A 251 13.16 15.87 -9.40
N SER A 252 13.63 16.46 -8.29
CA SER A 252 13.14 16.19 -6.93
C SER A 252 11.96 17.07 -6.52
N SER A 253 11.54 18.05 -7.33
CA SER A 253 10.35 18.85 -7.03
C SER A 253 9.10 17.99 -7.08
N THR A 254 8.26 18.15 -6.06
CA THR A 254 6.97 17.46 -5.96
C THR A 254 5.85 18.31 -6.51
N VAL A 255 4.84 17.65 -7.07
CA VAL A 255 3.54 18.24 -7.39
C VAL A 255 2.43 17.40 -6.79
N PHE A 256 1.32 18.03 -6.40
CA PHE A 256 0.14 17.33 -5.93
C PHE A 256 -0.62 16.74 -7.12
N CYS A 257 -0.82 15.41 -7.12
CA CYS A 257 -1.42 14.66 -8.21
C CYS A 257 -2.85 14.18 -7.93
N GLY A 258 -3.37 14.40 -6.72
CA GLY A 258 -4.70 13.94 -6.33
C GLY A 258 -4.77 13.42 -4.90
N TYR A 259 -5.88 12.76 -4.57
CA TYR A 259 -6.11 12.15 -3.27
C TYR A 259 -6.20 10.64 -3.36
N LEU A 260 -5.84 9.98 -2.27
CA LEU A 260 -5.95 8.53 -2.13
C LEU A 260 -7.32 8.17 -1.54
N ARG A 261 -7.84 7.02 -1.97
CA ARG A 261 -9.14 6.49 -1.52
C ARG A 261 -8.91 5.72 -0.23
N GLY A 262 -9.71 6.00 0.79
CA GLY A 262 -9.68 5.34 2.10
C GLY A 262 -8.48 5.65 2.99
N LEU A 263 -7.39 6.21 2.47
CA LEU A 263 -6.20 6.51 3.25
C LEU A 263 -6.30 7.88 3.91
N VAL A 264 -6.09 7.91 5.23
CA VAL A 264 -6.18 9.10 6.08
C VAL A 264 -4.86 9.29 6.83
N ALA A 265 -4.42 10.53 6.95
CA ALA A 265 -3.30 10.92 7.80
C ALA A 265 -3.83 11.84 8.91
N ASP A 266 -3.27 11.69 10.10
CA ASP A 266 -3.50 12.63 11.20
C ASP A 266 -2.21 13.43 11.42
N PRO A 267 -2.25 14.77 11.46
CA PRO A 267 -1.04 15.59 11.52
C PRO A 267 -0.21 15.36 12.80
N VAL A 268 -0.82 14.77 13.82
CA VAL A 268 -0.22 14.47 15.11
C VAL A 268 0.13 12.98 15.20
N LEU A 269 -0.88 12.11 15.08
CA LEU A 269 -0.75 10.68 15.37
C LEU A 269 0.07 9.95 14.31
N SER A 270 0.03 10.40 13.05
CA SER A 270 0.89 9.83 11.99
C SER A 270 2.40 9.98 12.30
N PHE A 271 2.77 10.85 13.25
CA PHE A 271 4.14 11.18 13.67
C PHE A 271 4.46 10.77 15.10
N ALA A 272 3.69 9.84 15.65
CA ALA A 272 3.96 9.29 16.95
C ALA A 272 4.26 7.79 16.82
N ALA A 273 5.07 7.28 17.74
CA ALA A 273 5.37 5.87 17.79
C ALA A 273 4.06 5.08 18.06
N PRO A 274 3.89 3.90 17.45
CA PRO A 274 2.74 3.03 17.71
C PRO A 274 2.43 2.82 19.20
N SER A 275 3.44 2.71 20.07
CA SER A 275 3.24 2.60 21.53
C SER A 275 2.60 3.83 22.20
N GLN A 276 2.66 5.00 21.56
CA GLN A 276 2.01 6.23 22.03
C GLN A 276 0.63 6.38 21.38
N VAL A 277 0.52 6.05 20.09
CA VAL A 277 -0.72 6.16 19.32
C VAL A 277 -1.76 5.16 19.82
N PHE A 278 -1.41 3.89 19.96
CA PHE A 278 -2.40 2.84 20.25
C PHE A 278 -3.09 3.06 21.61
N PRO A 279 -2.39 3.33 22.72
CA PRO A 279 -3.06 3.63 23.98
C PRO A 279 -3.94 4.89 23.91
N ALA A 280 -3.53 5.92 23.16
CA ALA A 280 -4.34 7.13 22.96
C ALA A 280 -5.63 6.86 22.18
N LEU A 281 -5.68 5.78 21.40
CA LEU A 281 -6.85 5.29 20.67
C LEU A 281 -7.61 4.18 21.44
N GLY A 282 -7.21 3.86 22.67
CA GLY A 282 -7.79 2.77 23.45
C GLY A 282 -7.41 1.36 22.98
N LEU A 283 -6.35 1.25 22.16
CA LEU A 283 -5.80 -0.01 21.68
C LEU A 283 -4.62 -0.46 22.55
N SER A 284 -4.35 -1.78 22.55
CA SER A 284 -3.19 -2.33 23.27
C SER A 284 -1.87 -1.99 22.57
N ASN A 285 -0.80 -1.82 23.34
CA ASN A 285 0.56 -1.68 22.79
C ASN A 285 1.09 -3.05 22.32
N THR A 286 0.51 -3.58 21.25
CA THR A 286 0.86 -4.89 20.67
C THR A 286 0.89 -4.78 19.15
N TRP A 287 1.54 -5.72 18.47
CA TRP A 287 1.52 -5.75 17.01
C TRP A 287 0.10 -5.98 16.46
N GLN A 288 -0.72 -6.77 17.16
CA GLN A 288 -2.10 -7.08 16.81
C GLN A 288 -2.96 -5.81 16.69
N ALA A 289 -2.69 -4.78 17.49
CA ALA A 289 -3.40 -3.51 17.42
C ALA A 289 -3.28 -2.82 16.03
N ARG A 290 -2.22 -3.11 15.27
CA ARG A 290 -2.06 -2.60 13.89
C ARG A 290 -3.14 -3.13 12.94
N VAL A 291 -3.72 -4.29 13.23
CA VAL A 291 -4.75 -4.91 12.36
C VAL A 291 -6.15 -4.86 13.00
N THR A 292 -6.31 -4.11 14.09
CA THR A 292 -7.56 -4.02 14.84
C THR A 292 -8.26 -2.69 14.54
N PRO A 293 -9.50 -2.70 14.03
CA PRO A 293 -10.30 -1.49 13.89
C PRO A 293 -10.58 -0.82 15.25
N PHE A 294 -10.66 0.50 15.27
CA PHE A 294 -11.11 1.29 16.40
C PHE A 294 -12.20 2.26 15.97
N THR A 295 -13.02 2.69 16.94
CA THR A 295 -14.15 3.59 16.70
C THR A 295 -13.83 4.97 17.23
N LEU A 296 -14.02 5.98 16.39
CA LEU A 296 -13.89 7.39 16.74
C LEU A 296 -15.12 7.89 17.52
N PRO A 297 -15.03 9.03 18.24
CA PRO A 297 -16.16 9.60 18.97
C PRO A 297 -17.40 9.92 18.12
N ASP A 298 -17.21 10.14 16.82
CA ASP A 298 -18.30 10.38 15.85
C ASP A 298 -18.91 9.09 15.27
N GLY A 299 -18.47 7.92 15.75
CA GLY A 299 -18.94 6.60 15.32
C GLY A 299 -18.24 6.04 14.08
N LYS A 300 -17.35 6.81 13.42
CA LYS A 300 -16.57 6.31 12.30
C LYS A 300 -15.57 5.27 12.76
N GLN A 301 -15.27 4.29 11.90
CA GLN A 301 -14.30 3.25 12.20
C GLN A 301 -13.07 3.37 11.31
N TRP A 302 -11.89 3.35 11.92
CA TRP A 302 -10.62 3.35 11.21
C TRP A 302 -9.77 2.16 11.64
N VAL A 303 -8.77 1.81 10.83
CA VAL A 303 -7.75 0.80 11.15
C VAL A 303 -6.37 1.46 11.07
N PRO A 304 -5.45 1.21 12.02
CA PRO A 304 -4.09 1.71 11.91
C PRO A 304 -3.37 1.12 10.68
N LEU A 305 -2.59 1.94 9.99
CA LEU A 305 -1.67 1.53 8.93
C LEU A 305 -0.27 1.99 9.29
N TYR A 306 0.34 1.26 10.21
CA TYR A 306 1.72 1.46 10.62
C TYR A 306 2.48 0.21 10.18
N PRO A 307 3.24 0.24 9.06
CA PRO A 307 4.07 -0.90 8.67
C PRO A 307 5.40 -0.93 9.44
N HIS A 308 5.83 0.18 10.04
CA HIS A 308 7.13 0.26 10.72
C HIS A 308 6.99 0.68 12.19
N VAL A 309 8.09 0.57 12.94
CA VAL A 309 8.19 1.02 14.34
C VAL A 309 8.47 2.52 14.46
N SER A 310 8.75 3.18 13.34
CA SER A 310 8.94 4.63 13.29
C SER A 310 7.60 5.37 13.25
N ASP A 311 7.70 6.65 13.53
CA ASP A 311 6.70 7.72 13.52
C ASP A 311 6.20 8.08 12.11
N LEU A 312 5.86 7.08 11.29
CA LEU A 312 5.38 7.26 9.92
C LEU A 312 4.17 6.36 9.63
N GLY A 313 3.08 6.63 10.33
CA GLY A 313 1.84 5.88 10.19
C GLY A 313 0.74 6.60 9.44
N PHE A 314 -0.23 5.83 8.97
CA PHE A 314 -1.48 6.31 8.41
C PHE A 314 -2.63 5.59 9.11
N PHE A 315 -3.84 5.95 8.73
CA PHE A 315 -5.06 5.23 9.07
C PHE A 315 -5.81 4.89 7.79
N VAL A 316 -6.54 3.78 7.80
CA VAL A 316 -7.47 3.45 6.75
C VAL A 316 -8.88 3.65 7.27
N SER A 317 -9.65 4.51 6.62
CA SER A 317 -11.06 4.71 6.94
C SER A 317 -11.89 3.53 6.44
N LEU A 318 -12.84 3.08 7.27
CA LEU A 318 -13.85 2.08 6.90
C LEU A 318 -15.18 2.75 6.50
N ASP A 319 -15.23 4.08 6.45
CA ASP A 319 -16.38 4.85 5.96
C ASP A 319 -16.34 4.91 4.43
N GLU A 320 -17.41 4.49 3.75
CA GLU A 320 -17.50 4.49 2.28
C GLU A 320 -17.32 5.91 1.69
N ALA A 321 -17.68 6.96 2.42
CA ALA A 321 -17.51 8.35 1.97
C ALA A 321 -16.02 8.72 1.76
N ASP A 322 -15.11 8.06 2.47
CA ASP A 322 -13.67 8.28 2.33
C ASP A 322 -13.07 7.53 1.13
N TRP A 323 -13.86 6.70 0.44
CA TRP A 323 -13.48 5.93 -0.75
C TRP A 323 -14.13 6.45 -2.03
N GLY A 324 -15.14 7.33 -1.91
CA GLY A 324 -15.64 8.14 -3.02
C GLY A 324 -14.62 9.14 -3.53
#